data_AF-A0A653C8P0-F1
#
_entry.id   AF-A0A653C8P0-F1
#
_cell.length_a   1.000
_cell.length_b   1.000
_cell.length_c   1.000
_cell.angle_alpha   90.00
_cell.angle_beta   90.00
_cell.angle_gamma   90.00
#
_symmetry.space_group_name_H-M   'P 1'
#
loop_
_entity.id
_entity.type
_entity.pdbx_description
1 polymer ?
#
loop_
_entity_poly.entity_id
_entity_poly.type
_entity_poly.pdbx_seq_one_letter_code
_entity_poly.pdbx_strand_id
1 'polypeptide(L)'
;MRDYEGKLTGLPDGMTIDDEDNLYIALYGGGAVLKVNPTTRKLLKVIPIPARDVTSAMFGGPNLDILFVTSSRVSLTAKERLFYPAAGSLFAVKNLKAKGLPAFTADIVDGVTKRLNLLENLFAPDIFYPTPKESKTVTRNSEIPLWQTLMNTLRSFF
;
A
#
# COMPACT_ATOMS: atom_id res chain seq x y z
N MET A 1 -5.67 19.47 -17.73
CA MET A 1 -4.61 20.37 -18.23
C MET A 1 -5.20 21.23 -19.30
N ARG A 2 -5.43 22.52 -19.03
CA ARG A 2 -6.16 23.40 -19.95
C ARG A 2 -5.31 23.87 -21.15
N ASP A 3 -3.99 23.78 -21.03
CA ASP A 3 -3.04 24.38 -21.98
C ASP A 3 -2.24 23.34 -22.79
N TYR A 4 -2.59 22.05 -22.73
CA TYR A 4 -1.96 21.01 -23.54
C TYR A 4 -2.75 20.83 -24.83
N GLU A 5 -2.12 21.11 -25.97
CA GLU A 5 -2.75 21.05 -27.30
C GLU A 5 -2.93 19.61 -27.82
N GLY A 6 -2.25 18.63 -27.21
CA GLY A 6 -2.41 17.22 -27.55
C GLY A 6 -3.64 16.59 -26.89
N LYS A 7 -4.18 15.54 -27.50
CA LYS A 7 -5.22 14.72 -26.88
C LYS A 7 -4.58 13.73 -25.91
N LEU A 8 -4.83 13.89 -24.61
CA LEU A 8 -4.56 12.85 -23.62
C LEU A 8 -5.74 11.87 -23.60
N THR A 9 -5.43 10.58 -23.58
CA THR A 9 -6.42 9.50 -23.43
C THR A 9 -6.16 8.74 -22.13
N GLY A 10 -7.16 7.94 -21.73
CA GLY A 10 -7.07 7.16 -20.50
C GLY A 10 -7.47 7.93 -19.25
N LEU A 11 -7.30 7.27 -18.11
CA LEU A 11 -7.67 7.75 -16.78
C LEU A 11 -6.44 7.76 -15.86
N PRO A 12 -6.31 8.73 -14.96
CA PRO A 12 -5.27 8.69 -13.94
C PRO A 12 -5.47 7.48 -13.02
N ASP A 13 -4.40 6.75 -12.74
CA ASP A 13 -4.38 5.59 -11.84
C ASP A 13 -3.37 5.89 -10.70
N GLY A 14 -2.30 5.11 -10.56
CA GLY A 14 -1.25 5.36 -9.57
C GLY A 14 -0.41 6.61 -9.86
N MET A 15 0.15 7.20 -8.80
CA MET A 15 1.03 8.36 -8.91
C MET A 15 2.18 8.32 -7.89
N THR A 16 3.25 9.07 -8.18
CA THR A 16 4.37 9.35 -7.27
C THR A 16 4.84 10.80 -7.44
N ILE A 17 5.84 11.24 -6.67
CA ILE A 17 6.39 12.61 -6.69
C ILE A 17 7.93 12.57 -6.80
N ASP A 18 8.53 13.57 -7.46
CA ASP A 18 9.99 13.78 -7.43
C ASP A 18 10.43 14.76 -6.33
N ASP A 19 11.74 14.88 -6.15
CA ASP A 19 12.41 15.79 -5.19
C ASP A 19 12.27 17.28 -5.53
N GLU A 20 11.62 17.60 -6.65
CA GLU A 20 11.25 18.95 -7.10
C GLU A 20 9.71 19.18 -7.00
N ASP A 21 9.00 18.37 -6.22
CA ASP A 21 7.55 18.43 -6.00
C ASP A 21 6.68 18.25 -7.27
N ASN A 22 7.21 17.63 -8.33
CA ASN A 22 6.42 17.31 -9.51
C ASN A 22 5.78 15.92 -9.40
N LEU A 23 4.50 15.83 -9.78
CA LEU A 23 3.75 14.58 -9.80
C LEU A 23 4.04 13.78 -11.07
N TYR A 24 4.19 12.46 -10.91
CA TYR A 24 4.25 11.48 -11.99
C TYR A 24 3.01 10.61 -11.93
N ILE A 25 2.13 10.73 -12.92
CA ILE A 25 0.78 10.12 -12.90
C ILE A 25 0.66 9.12 -14.03
N ALA A 26 0.46 7.84 -13.71
CA ALA A 26 0.19 6.80 -14.69
C ALA A 26 -1.18 7.00 -15.36
N LEU A 27 -1.27 6.73 -16.66
CA LEU A 27 -2.52 6.79 -17.42
C LEU A 27 -2.98 5.41 -17.87
N TYR A 28 -3.99 4.88 -17.19
CA TYR A 28 -4.68 3.65 -17.56
C TYR A 28 -5.46 3.86 -18.86
N GLY A 29 -5.19 3.04 -19.89
CA GLY A 29 -5.73 3.23 -21.23
C GLY A 29 -5.07 4.37 -22.02
N GLY A 30 -4.08 5.05 -21.44
CA GLY A 30 -3.40 6.22 -22.03
C GLY A 30 -1.98 5.96 -22.50
N GLY A 31 -1.36 4.85 -22.10
CA GLY A 31 -0.03 4.45 -22.55
C GLY A 31 1.11 5.37 -22.17
N ALA A 32 0.96 6.12 -21.08
CA ALA A 32 1.96 7.10 -20.66
C ALA A 32 1.96 7.33 -19.15
N VAL A 33 3.03 7.97 -18.68
CA VAL A 33 3.11 8.66 -17.38
C VAL A 33 3.21 10.16 -17.64
N LEU A 34 2.43 10.97 -16.93
CA LEU A 34 2.48 12.43 -17.01
C LEU A 34 3.39 12.99 -15.92
N LYS A 35 4.32 13.89 -16.24
CA LYS A 35 4.99 14.76 -15.26
C LYS A 35 4.23 16.08 -15.16
N VAL A 36 3.75 16.43 -13.98
CA VAL A 36 2.89 17.60 -13.74
C VAL A 36 3.46 18.43 -12.61
N ASN A 37 3.56 19.74 -12.78
CA ASN A 37 3.82 20.63 -11.65
C ASN A 37 2.47 20.97 -10.99
N PRO A 38 2.21 20.53 -9.75
CA PRO A 38 0.92 20.75 -9.10
C PRO A 38 0.68 22.22 -8.74
N THR A 39 1.74 22.96 -8.41
CA THR A 39 1.68 24.38 -8.03
C THR A 39 1.27 25.26 -9.21
N THR A 40 1.95 25.12 -10.35
CA THR A 40 1.63 25.89 -11.56
C THR A 40 0.53 25.27 -12.40
N ARG A 41 0.08 24.05 -12.07
CA ARG A 41 -0.92 23.25 -12.80
C ARG A 41 -0.53 22.94 -14.26
N LYS A 42 0.79 22.95 -14.54
CA LYS A 42 1.32 22.74 -15.90
C LYS A 42 1.69 21.27 -16.13
N LEU A 43 1.40 20.77 -17.32
CA LEU A 43 1.99 19.53 -17.83
C LEU A 43 3.42 19.83 -18.24
N LEU A 44 4.39 19.16 -17.62
CA LEU A 44 5.81 19.33 -17.92
C LEU A 44 6.31 18.32 -18.96
N LYS A 45 5.80 17.09 -18.90
CA LYS A 45 6.23 16.01 -19.81
C LYS A 45 5.18 14.93 -19.94
N VAL A 46 5.10 14.32 -21.12
CA VAL A 46 4.42 13.03 -21.36
C VAL A 46 5.50 11.99 -21.62
N ILE A 47 5.56 10.95 -20.80
CA ILE A 47 6.54 9.88 -20.88
C ILE A 47 5.84 8.65 -21.47
N PRO A 48 6.10 8.29 -22.74
CA PRO A 48 5.43 7.17 -23.38
C PRO A 48 5.93 5.84 -22.81
N ILE A 49 5.00 4.90 -22.64
CA ILE A 49 5.27 3.54 -22.17
C ILE A 49 4.73 2.56 -23.24
N PRO A 50 5.47 1.49 -23.61
CA PRO A 50 5.04 0.56 -24.66
C PRO A 50 3.99 -0.45 -24.16
N ALA A 51 2.96 0.04 -23.46
CA ALA A 51 1.78 -0.67 -23.00
C ALA A 51 0.62 0.31 -22.91
N ARG A 52 -0.61 -0.10 -23.26
CA ARG A 52 -1.80 0.79 -23.22
C ARG A 52 -2.24 1.10 -21.78
N ASP A 53 -2.30 0.07 -20.94
CA ASP A 53 -2.86 0.16 -19.59
C ASP A 53 -1.73 0.34 -18.57
N VAL A 54 -1.23 1.57 -18.43
CA VAL A 54 -0.20 1.92 -17.43
C VAL A 54 -0.88 2.14 -16.09
N THR A 55 -0.45 1.43 -15.04
CA THR A 55 -1.20 1.35 -13.78
C THR A 55 -0.59 2.15 -12.64
N SER A 56 0.73 2.13 -12.46
CA SER A 56 1.39 2.92 -11.40
C SER A 56 2.85 3.21 -11.73
N ALA A 57 3.46 4.11 -10.95
CA ALA A 57 4.86 4.47 -11.08
C ALA A 57 5.49 4.73 -9.71
N MET A 58 6.78 4.42 -9.57
CA MET A 58 7.58 4.69 -8.37
C MET A 58 9.05 4.89 -8.76
N PHE A 59 9.71 5.87 -8.16
CA PHE A 59 11.15 6.03 -8.30
C PHE A 59 11.91 4.99 -7.47
N GLY A 60 13.02 4.51 -8.01
CA GLY A 60 13.89 3.53 -7.37
C GLY A 60 15.28 3.50 -7.99
N GLY A 61 15.98 2.39 -7.77
CA GLY A 61 17.41 2.27 -8.07
C GLY A 61 18.27 2.90 -6.98
N PRO A 62 19.60 2.66 -7.00
CA PRO A 62 20.50 3.09 -5.91
C PRO A 62 20.50 4.60 -5.66
N ASN A 63 20.21 5.41 -6.69
CA ASN A 63 20.20 6.86 -6.63
C ASN A 63 18.79 7.48 -6.70
N LEU A 64 17.74 6.65 -6.64
CA LEU A 64 16.34 7.04 -6.84
C LEU A 64 16.06 7.76 -8.17
N ASP A 65 16.86 7.50 -9.21
CA ASP A 65 16.82 8.17 -10.52
C ASP A 65 16.22 7.30 -11.66
N ILE A 66 15.64 6.16 -11.30
CA ILE A 66 14.94 5.25 -12.22
C ILE A 66 13.46 5.26 -11.87
N LEU A 67 12.60 5.65 -12.82
CA LEU A 67 11.16 5.54 -12.65
C LEU A 67 10.70 4.16 -13.10
N PHE A 68 10.36 3.30 -12.15
CA PHE A 68 9.72 2.02 -12.41
C PHE A 68 8.24 2.22 -12.66
N VAL A 69 7.70 1.58 -13.70
CA VAL A 69 6.33 1.77 -14.17
C VAL A 69 5.68 0.41 -14.38
N THR A 70 4.57 0.16 -13.70
CA THR A 70 3.78 -1.06 -13.85
C THR A 70 2.72 -0.88 -14.94
N SER A 71 2.34 -1.99 -15.56
CA SER A 71 1.27 -2.02 -16.56
C SER A 71 0.38 -3.24 -16.38
N SER A 72 -0.80 -3.22 -16.98
CA SER A 72 -1.74 -4.33 -17.04
C SER A 72 -1.93 -4.81 -18.47
N ARG A 73 -2.33 -6.07 -18.59
CA ARG A 73 -2.84 -6.67 -19.85
C ARG A 73 -4.24 -7.25 -19.70
N VAL A 74 -4.84 -7.10 -18.51
CA VAL A 74 -6.09 -7.78 -18.14
C VAL A 74 -7.24 -7.31 -19.02
N SER A 75 -7.33 -6.01 -19.29
CA SER A 75 -8.41 -5.44 -20.10
C SER A 75 -8.17 -5.53 -21.61
N LEU A 76 -7.00 -6.01 -22.04
CA LEU A 76 -6.65 -6.12 -23.45
C LEU A 76 -7.29 -7.36 -24.09
N THR A 77 -7.91 -7.13 -25.25
CA THR A 77 -8.34 -8.19 -26.16
C THR A 77 -7.13 -8.95 -26.74
N ALA A 78 -7.36 -10.14 -27.31
CA ALA A 78 -6.31 -10.90 -27.98
C ALA A 78 -5.60 -10.10 -29.09
N LYS A 79 -6.37 -9.31 -29.87
CA LYS A 79 -5.83 -8.44 -30.93
C LYS A 79 -4.96 -7.33 -30.34
N GLU A 80 -5.40 -6.67 -29.28
CA GLU A 80 -4.63 -5.58 -28.65
C GLU A 80 -3.34 -6.08 -27.99
N ARG A 81 -3.32 -7.30 -27.47
CA ARG A 81 -2.09 -7.92 -26.95
C ARG A 81 -1.03 -8.11 -28.03
N LEU A 82 -1.42 -8.26 -29.31
CA LEU A 82 -0.47 -8.30 -30.43
C LEU A 82 0.14 -6.91 -30.70
N PHE A 83 -0.63 -5.83 -30.51
CA PHE A 83 -0.14 -4.45 -30.65
C PHE A 83 0.71 -4.00 -29.46
N TYR A 84 0.40 -4.49 -28.25
CA TYR A 84 1.10 -4.17 -27.02
C TYR A 84 1.70 -5.43 -26.38
N PRO A 85 2.72 -6.06 -27.01
CA PRO A 85 3.27 -7.32 -26.52
C PRO A 85 3.90 -7.22 -25.13
N ALA A 86 4.35 -6.03 -24.73
CA ALA A 86 4.93 -5.79 -23.41
C ALA A 86 3.89 -5.44 -22.34
N ALA A 87 2.60 -5.34 -22.66
CA ALA A 87 1.57 -5.06 -21.66
C ALA A 87 1.54 -6.12 -20.54
N GLY A 88 1.42 -5.66 -19.29
CA GLY A 88 1.55 -6.49 -18.10
C GLY A 88 2.98 -6.62 -17.57
N SER A 89 3.97 -6.01 -18.23
CA SER A 89 5.37 -5.98 -17.78
C SER A 89 5.64 -4.81 -16.83
N LEU A 90 6.78 -4.89 -16.15
CA LEU A 90 7.42 -3.78 -15.45
C LEU A 90 8.39 -3.06 -16.39
N PHE A 91 8.33 -1.74 -16.46
CA PHE A 91 9.24 -0.90 -17.23
C PHE A 91 10.16 -0.10 -16.31
N ALA A 92 11.38 0.18 -16.77
CA ALA A 92 12.33 1.04 -16.06
C ALA A 92 12.72 2.21 -16.98
N VAL A 93 12.28 3.41 -16.62
CA VAL A 93 12.56 4.64 -17.37
C VAL A 93 13.73 5.36 -16.71
N LYS A 94 14.81 5.56 -17.48
CA LYS A 94 16.06 6.19 -17.03
C LYS A 94 16.25 7.55 -17.69
N ASN A 95 17.26 8.30 -17.23
CA ASN A 95 17.67 9.59 -17.82
C ASN A 95 16.56 10.67 -17.79
N LEU A 96 15.71 10.64 -16.78
CA LEU A 96 14.64 11.64 -16.60
C LEU A 96 15.15 12.98 -16.04
N LYS A 97 16.39 13.01 -15.52
CA LYS A 97 16.96 14.15 -14.79
C LYS A 97 16.08 14.59 -13.62
N ALA A 98 15.53 13.61 -12.91
CA ALA A 98 14.70 13.78 -11.72
C ALA A 98 15.01 12.63 -10.76
N LYS A 99 14.83 12.86 -9.46
CA LYS A 99 14.98 11.81 -8.44
C LYS A 99 13.72 11.71 -7.61
N GLY A 100 13.40 10.50 -7.18
CA GLY A 100 12.34 10.29 -6.21
C GLY A 100 12.78 10.53 -4.78
N LEU A 101 11.81 10.32 -3.89
CA LEU A 101 12.01 10.27 -2.46
C LEU A 101 11.97 8.82 -1.96
N PRO A 102 12.65 8.49 -0.85
CA PRO A 102 12.50 7.20 -0.21
C PRO A 102 11.04 6.91 0.14
N ALA A 103 10.62 5.65 -0.01
CA ALA A 103 9.30 5.24 0.43
C ALA A 103 9.19 5.34 1.96
N PHE A 104 8.07 5.85 2.45
CA PHE A 104 7.77 5.80 3.87
C PHE A 104 7.49 4.36 4.30
N THR A 105 8.07 3.95 5.41
CA THR A 105 7.68 2.72 6.10
C THR A 105 6.50 3.01 7.01
N ALA A 106 5.51 2.12 7.02
CA ALA A 106 4.40 2.18 7.96
C ALA A 106 4.40 0.90 8.80
N ASP A 107 4.58 1.06 10.11
CA ASP A 107 4.44 -0.04 11.07
C ASP A 107 2.96 -0.25 11.38
N ILE A 108 2.32 -1.14 10.63
CA ILE A 108 0.88 -1.42 10.73
C ILE A 108 0.56 -2.22 12.02
N VAL A 109 1.53 -2.96 12.54
CA VAL A 109 1.36 -3.83 13.72
C VAL A 109 1.18 -3.01 15.00
N ASP A 110 1.96 -1.93 15.17
CA ASP A 110 1.92 -1.12 16.39
C ASP A 110 0.56 -0.45 16.65
N GLY A 111 -0.16 -0.07 15.58
CA GLY A 111 -1.49 0.52 15.68
C GLY A 111 -2.55 -0.47 16.18
N VAL A 112 -2.46 -1.73 15.74
CA VAL A 112 -3.37 -2.81 16.17
C VAL A 112 -3.05 -3.23 17.59
N THR A 113 -1.76 -3.45 17.89
CA THR A 113 -1.30 -3.86 19.23
C THR A 113 -1.60 -2.80 20.29
N LYS A 114 -1.38 -1.51 20.01
CA LYS A 114 -1.78 -0.43 20.93
C LYS A 114 -3.29 -0.39 21.17
N ARG A 115 -4.10 -0.65 20.14
CA ARG A 115 -5.57 -0.67 20.28
C ARG A 115 -6.07 -1.89 21.04
N LEU A 116 -5.45 -3.05 20.84
CA LEU A 116 -5.76 -4.27 21.60
C LEU A 116 -5.37 -4.12 23.07
N ASN A 117 -4.17 -3.60 23.36
CA ASN A 117 -3.73 -3.35 24.74
C ASN A 117 -4.60 -2.30 25.44
N LEU A 118 -5.10 -1.28 24.71
CA LEU A 118 -6.04 -0.31 25.26
C LEU A 118 -7.40 -0.97 25.62
N LEU A 119 -7.89 -1.87 24.77
CA LEU A 119 -9.13 -2.60 25.01
C LEU A 119 -8.99 -3.58 26.18
N GLU A 120 -7.87 -4.30 26.29
CA GLU A 120 -7.59 -5.18 27.43
C GLU A 120 -7.57 -4.40 28.75
N ASN A 121 -6.99 -3.19 28.77
CA ASN A 121 -7.01 -2.32 29.94
C ASN A 121 -8.40 -1.74 30.27
N LEU A 122 -9.25 -1.54 29.26
CA LEU A 122 -10.65 -1.09 29.45
C LEU A 122 -11.57 -2.20 29.99
N PHE A 123 -11.22 -3.46 29.74
CA PHE A 123 -11.95 -4.64 30.21
C PHE A 123 -11.23 -5.38 31.33
N ALA A 124 -10.32 -4.71 32.05
CA ALA A 124 -9.63 -5.30 33.19
C ALA A 124 -10.65 -5.88 34.19
N PRO A 125 -10.42 -7.11 34.71
CA PRO A 125 -11.42 -7.90 35.41
C PRO A 125 -11.91 -7.31 36.75
N ASP A 126 -11.23 -6.30 37.28
CA ASP A 126 -11.56 -5.66 38.56
C ASP A 126 -12.89 -4.90 38.57
N ILE A 127 -13.48 -4.63 37.40
CA ILE A 127 -14.80 -3.99 37.30
C ILE A 127 -15.95 -5.01 37.38
N PHE A 128 -15.71 -6.28 37.05
CA PHE A 128 -16.78 -7.29 36.94
C PHE A 128 -16.74 -8.41 37.99
N TYR A 129 -15.60 -8.60 38.68
CA TYR A 129 -15.50 -9.57 39.76
C TYR A 129 -15.09 -8.89 41.07
N PRO A 130 -16.03 -8.55 41.97
CA PRO A 130 -15.65 -8.16 43.33
C PRO A 130 -14.92 -9.34 43.98
N THR A 131 -13.71 -9.07 44.50
CA THR A 131 -12.92 -10.05 45.28
C THR A 131 -13.80 -10.68 46.36
N PRO A 132 -13.96 -12.02 46.41
CA PRO A 132 -14.69 -12.66 47.49
C PRO A 132 -13.99 -12.38 48.81
N LYS A 133 -14.72 -11.84 49.80
CA LYS A 133 -14.21 -11.75 51.18
C LYS A 133 -13.92 -13.16 51.67
N GLU A 134 -12.71 -13.38 52.18
CA GLU A 134 -12.26 -14.67 52.69
C GLU A 134 -13.29 -15.29 53.65
N SER A 135 -13.77 -16.49 53.32
CA SER A 135 -14.37 -17.37 54.32
C SER A 135 -13.93 -18.82 54.10
N LYS A 136 -13.25 -19.29 55.15
CA LYS A 136 -12.95 -20.65 55.63
C LYS A 136 -13.11 -21.84 54.65
N THR A 137 -11.96 -22.46 54.39
CA THR A 137 -11.67 -23.80 53.87
C THR A 137 -12.81 -24.82 53.79
N VAL A 138 -13.06 -25.30 52.56
CA VAL A 138 -13.53 -26.66 52.26
C VAL A 138 -12.72 -27.18 51.06
N THR A 139 -12.04 -28.32 51.23
CA THR A 139 -11.29 -29.01 50.17
C THR A 139 -12.22 -29.88 49.31
N ARG A 140 -12.22 -29.71 47.98
CA ARG A 140 -12.51 -30.80 47.03
C ARG A 140 -12.02 -30.49 45.60
N ASN A 141 -11.20 -31.43 45.12
CA ASN A 141 -10.87 -31.87 43.76
C ASN A 141 -10.49 -30.85 42.67
N SER A 142 -9.32 -31.12 42.10
CA SER A 142 -8.63 -30.44 41.02
C SER A 142 -9.46 -30.31 39.74
N GLU A 143 -10.03 -29.13 39.51
CA GLU A 143 -10.41 -28.69 38.17
C GLU A 143 -9.41 -27.64 37.71
N ILE A 144 -8.77 -27.89 36.58
CA ILE A 144 -7.87 -26.93 35.94
C ILE A 144 -8.71 -25.71 35.56
N PRO A 145 -8.34 -24.49 36.01
CA PRO A 145 -9.09 -23.29 35.67
C PRO A 145 -9.26 -23.13 34.17
N LEU A 146 -10.43 -22.67 33.72
CA LEU A 146 -10.78 -22.53 32.30
C LEU A 146 -9.73 -21.77 31.48
N TRP A 147 -9.07 -20.77 32.10
CA TRP A 147 -7.99 -20.00 31.48
C TRP A 147 -6.77 -20.87 31.14
N GLN A 148 -6.47 -21.87 31.96
CA GLN A 148 -5.32 -22.73 31.79
C GLN A 148 -5.58 -23.80 30.71
N THR A 149 -6.84 -24.23 30.54
CA THR A 149 -7.28 -25.04 29.37
C THR A 149 -7.21 -24.23 28.06
N LEU A 150 -7.62 -22.97 28.10
CA LEU A 150 -7.52 -22.04 26.96
C LEU A 150 -6.07 -21.79 26.53
N MET A 151 -5.18 -21.57 27.49
CA MET A 151 -3.74 -21.35 27.22
C MET A 151 -3.06 -22.61 26.66
N ASN A 152 -3.45 -23.79 27.14
CA ASN A 152 -2.93 -25.06 26.60
C ASN A 152 -3.40 -25.29 25.15
N THR A 153 -4.63 -24.89 24.82
CA THR A 153 -5.18 -24.99 23.47
C THR A 153 -4.51 -24.00 22.52
N LEU A 154 -4.21 -22.78 22.97
CA LEU A 154 -3.53 -21.76 22.15
C LEU A 154 -2.07 -22.12 21.85
N ARG A 155 -1.39 -22.83 22.76
CA ARG A 155 -0.01 -23.31 22.57
C ARG A 155 0.11 -24.49 21.61
N SER A 156 -0.97 -25.21 21.28
CA SER A 156 -0.90 -26.29 20.28
C SER A 156 -1.05 -25.80 18.84
N PHE A 157 -1.26 -24.49 18.62
CA PHE A 157 -1.37 -23.87 17.31
C PHE A 157 -0.15 -23.01 16.92
N PHE A 158 0.92 -23.02 17.74
CA PHE A 158 2.21 -22.37 17.45
C PHE A 158 3.39 -23.23 17.91
#